data_AF-A0A962FM30-F1
#
_entry.id   AF-A0A962FM30-F1
#
_cell.length_a   1.000
_cell.length_b   1.000
_cell.length_c   1.000
_cell.angle_alpha   90.00
_cell.angle_beta   90.00
_cell.angle_gamma   90.00
#
_symmetry.space_group_name_H-M   'P 1'
#
loop_
_entity.id
_entity.type
_entity.pdbx_description
1 polymer ?
#
loop_
_entity_poly.entity_id
_entity_poly.type
_entity_poly.pdbx_seq_one_letter_code
_entity_poly.pdbx_strand_id
1 'polypeptide(L)'
;VGAVVGVLNGMTGSFVVPGVLYLQALGFSRAELIQAMGILFTVSTVALAVALADHRLVSPDLGKLSAIGVLPALAGMVAGQRLGRRLSEKHFRLVFFLSLLVLGLVILIRQTLKLSASW
;
A
#
# COMPACT_ATOMS: atom_id res chain seq x y z
N VAL A 1 5.31 -21.08 0.75
CA VAL A 1 4.74 -19.93 -0.01
C VAL A 1 4.47 -18.73 0.89
N GLY A 2 3.62 -18.84 1.92
CA GLY A 2 3.34 -17.71 2.85
C GLY A 2 4.58 -17.14 3.56
N ALA A 3 5.50 -17.99 4.01
CA ALA A 3 6.76 -17.55 4.63
C ALA A 3 7.66 -16.76 3.66
N VAL A 4 7.72 -17.17 2.39
CA VAL A 4 8.52 -16.50 1.34
C VAL A 4 7.93 -15.11 1.03
N VAL A 5 6.61 -15.02 0.92
CA VAL A 5 5.89 -13.74 0.77
C VAL A 5 6.11 -12.86 2.00
N GLY A 6 6.07 -13.42 3.21
CA GLY A 6 6.35 -12.70 4.45
C GLY A 6 7.76 -12.09 4.50
N VAL A 7 8.78 -12.86 4.11
CA VAL A 7 10.18 -12.38 4.03
C VAL A 7 10.32 -11.27 2.99
N LEU A 8 9.80 -11.47 1.78
CA LEU A 8 9.86 -10.46 0.72
C LEU A 8 9.11 -9.17 1.09
N ASN A 9 7.96 -9.29 1.77
CA ASN A 9 7.23 -8.14 2.30
C ASN A 9 8.02 -7.39 3.37
N GLY A 10 8.68 -8.11 4.27
CA GLY A 10 9.56 -7.52 5.28
C GLY A 10 10.75 -6.76 4.66
N MET A 11 11.35 -7.30 3.60
CA MET A 11 12.49 -6.69 2.91
C MET A 11 12.11 -5.46 2.08
N THR A 12 10.95 -5.50 1.42
CA THR A 12 10.50 -4.41 0.53
C THR A 12 9.69 -3.33 1.26
N GLY A 13 9.27 -3.58 2.50
CA GLY A 13 8.39 -2.70 3.27
C GLY A 13 6.98 -2.56 2.66
N SER A 14 6.64 -3.36 1.64
CA SER A 14 5.36 -3.28 0.93
C SER A 14 4.78 -4.67 0.69
N PHE A 15 3.68 -4.96 1.39
CA PHE A 15 2.92 -6.21 1.24
C PHE A 15 2.08 -6.28 -0.05
N VAL A 16 2.09 -5.20 -0.85
CA VAL A 16 1.22 -5.03 -2.01
C VAL A 16 1.88 -5.60 -3.26
N VAL A 17 3.12 -5.24 -3.56
CA VAL A 17 3.72 -5.52 -4.87
C VAL A 17 3.87 -7.03 -5.15
N PRO A 18 4.43 -7.87 -4.26
CA PRO A 18 4.61 -9.30 -4.56
C PRO A 18 3.27 -10.06 -4.54
N GLY A 19 2.41 -9.75 -3.57
CA GLY A 19 1.13 -10.42 -3.36
C GLY A 19 0.12 -10.18 -4.48
N VAL A 20 0.05 -8.94 -4.98
CA VAL A 20 -0.78 -8.57 -6.14
C VAL A 20 -0.33 -9.34 -7.39
N LEU A 21 0.97 -9.36 -7.68
CA LEU A 21 1.51 -10.02 -8.87
C LEU A 21 1.25 -11.52 -8.87
N TYR A 22 1.35 -12.16 -7.70
CA TYR A 22 1.04 -13.58 -7.54
C TYR A 22 -0.45 -13.89 -7.83
N LEU A 23 -1.38 -13.10 -7.27
CA LEU A 23 -2.81 -13.27 -7.52
C LEU A 23 -3.19 -12.98 -8.98
N GLN A 24 -2.51 -12.03 -9.63
CA GLN A 24 -2.69 -11.77 -11.06
C GLN A 24 -2.20 -12.94 -11.94
N ALA A 25 -1.11 -13.59 -11.55
CA ALA A 25 -0.56 -14.74 -12.27
C ALA A 25 -1.43 -16.01 -12.16
N LEU A 26 -2.31 -16.09 -11.15
CA LEU A 26 -3.24 -17.21 -10.94
C LEU A 26 -4.42 -17.25 -11.93
N GLY A 27 -4.58 -16.23 -12.79
CA GLY A 27 -5.58 -16.24 -13.86
C GLY A 27 -7.03 -16.06 -13.40
N PHE A 28 -7.26 -15.51 -12.20
CA PHE A 28 -8.60 -15.25 -11.68
C PHE A 28 -9.40 -14.27 -12.53
N SER A 29 -10.73 -14.44 -12.54
CA SER A 29 -11.61 -13.42 -13.12
C SER A 29 -11.47 -12.10 -12.35
N ARG A 30 -11.84 -10.97 -12.97
CA ARG A 30 -11.71 -9.64 -12.35
C ARG A 30 -12.36 -9.57 -10.96
N ALA A 31 -13.51 -10.22 -10.76
CA ALA A 31 -14.22 -10.20 -9.49
C ALA A 31 -13.49 -11.03 -8.42
N GLU A 32 -13.04 -12.23 -8.77
CA GLU A 32 -12.30 -13.13 -7.88
C GLU A 32 -10.94 -12.55 -7.50
N LEU A 33 -10.24 -11.92 -8.46
CA LEU A 33 -8.99 -11.24 -8.22
C LEU A 33 -9.16 -10.12 -7.19
N ILE A 34 -10.18 -9.26 -7.35
CA ILE A 34 -10.47 -8.16 -6.41
C ILE A 34 -10.79 -8.72 -5.01
N GLN A 35 -11.54 -9.80 -4.92
CA GLN A 35 -11.88 -10.43 -3.65
C GLN A 35 -10.65 -11.05 -2.97
N ALA A 36 -9.85 -11.82 -3.71
CA ALA A 36 -8.64 -12.44 -3.22
C ALA A 36 -7.62 -11.39 -2.74
N MET A 37 -7.50 -10.28 -3.48
CA MET A 37 -6.70 -9.12 -3.08
C MET A 37 -7.19 -8.53 -1.75
N GLY A 38 -8.50 -8.38 -1.59
CA GLY A 38 -9.10 -7.88 -0.34
C GLY A 38 -8.81 -8.78 0.86
N ILE A 39 -8.94 -10.11 0.68
CA ILE A 39 -8.62 -11.09 1.72
C ILE A 39 -7.13 -11.02 2.08
N LEU A 40 -6.24 -11.04 1.08
CA LEU A 40 -4.80 -10.99 1.27
C LEU A 40 -4.36 -9.74 2.04
N PHE A 41 -4.88 -8.57 1.67
CA PHE A 41 -4.57 -7.32 2.35
C PHE A 41 -5.08 -7.33 3.79
N THR A 42 -6.32 -7.76 4.02
CA THR A 42 -6.91 -7.80 5.36
C THR A 42 -6.12 -8.73 6.28
N VAL A 43 -5.80 -9.94 5.81
CA VAL A 43 -5.02 -10.93 6.58
C VAL A 43 -3.61 -10.38 6.88
N SER A 44 -2.96 -9.76 5.90
CA SER A 44 -1.63 -9.17 6.09
C SER A 44 -1.66 -8.01 7.08
N THR A 45 -2.67 -7.15 7.04
CA THR A 45 -2.85 -6.05 7.99
C THR A 45 -3.12 -6.55 9.40
N VAL A 46 -3.95 -7.59 9.58
CA VAL A 46 -4.20 -8.19 10.90
C VAL A 46 -2.92 -8.83 11.44
N ALA A 47 -2.20 -9.60 10.62
CA ALA A 47 -0.93 -10.20 11.03
C ALA A 47 0.11 -9.13 11.41
N LEU A 48 0.18 -8.05 10.66
CA LEU A 48 1.05 -6.91 10.96
C LEU A 48 0.64 -6.21 12.26
N ALA A 49 -0.66 -5.98 12.48
CA ALA A 49 -1.15 -5.37 13.71
C ALA A 49 -0.80 -6.21 14.95
N VAL A 50 -0.93 -7.54 14.85
CA VAL A 50 -0.51 -8.48 15.91
C VAL A 50 1.00 -8.40 16.13
N ALA A 51 1.81 -8.40 15.07
CA ALA A 51 3.26 -8.30 15.17
C ALA A 51 3.70 -6.98 15.84
N LEU A 52 3.10 -5.85 15.47
CA LEU A 52 3.41 -4.56 16.12
C LEU A 52 2.97 -4.53 17.59
N ALA A 53 1.84 -5.15 17.93
CA ALA A 53 1.36 -5.25 19.30
C ALA A 53 2.31 -6.09 20.17
N ASP A 54 2.81 -7.22 19.64
CA ASP A 54 3.77 -8.10 20.31
C ASP A 54 5.10 -7.38 20.60
N HIS A 55 5.60 -6.60 19.64
CA HIS A 55 6.79 -5.77 19.81
C HIS A 55 6.58 -4.50 20.67
N ARG A 56 5.40 -4.29 21.28
CA ARG A 56 5.01 -3.08 22.04
C ARG A 56 5.22 -1.77 21.29
N LEU A 57 5.19 -1.82 19.96
CA LEU A 57 5.35 -0.65 19.08
C LEU A 57 4.04 0.16 18.95
N VAL A 58 2.93 -0.34 19.49
CA VAL A 58 1.62 0.32 19.49
C VAL A 58 1.33 0.91 20.88
N SER A 59 1.68 2.17 21.09
CA SER A 59 1.25 2.90 22.29
C SER A 59 -0.27 3.18 22.26
N PRO A 60 -0.96 3.29 23.42
CA PRO A 60 -2.40 3.56 23.48
C PRO A 60 -2.82 4.82 22.72
N ASP A 61 -1.97 5.86 22.70
CA ASP A 61 -2.24 7.10 21.98
C ASP A 61 -2.09 6.95 20.46
N LEU A 62 -1.12 6.14 20.00
CA LEU A 62 -0.95 5.79 18.59
C LEU A 62 -2.14 4.96 18.08
N GLY A 63 -2.71 4.09 18.93
CA GLY A 63 -3.91 3.33 18.60
C GLY A 63 -5.13 4.21 18.34
N LYS A 64 -5.35 5.23 19.19
CA LYS A 64 -6.45 6.20 19.03
C LYS A 64 -6.27 7.07 17.78
N LEU A 65 -5.06 7.59 17.56
CA LEU A 65 -4.72 8.36 16.35
C LEU A 65 -4.91 7.53 15.07
N SER A 66 -4.49 6.27 15.10
CA SER A 66 -4.67 5.34 13.97
C SER A 66 -6.15 5.08 13.69
N ALA A 67 -6.98 4.90 14.73
CA ALA A 67 -8.42 4.70 14.58
C ALA A 67 -9.11 5.91 13.94
N ILE A 68 -8.72 7.14 14.32
CA ILE A 68 -9.21 8.37 13.67
C ILE A 68 -8.78 8.41 12.21
N GLY A 69 -7.54 7.99 11.90
CA GLY A 69 -7.02 7.89 10.54
C GLY A 69 -7.74 6.89 9.62
N VAL A 70 -8.51 5.94 10.18
CA VAL A 70 -9.33 5.01 9.38
C VAL A 70 -10.44 5.74 8.64
N LEU A 71 -11.02 6.79 9.22
CA LEU A 71 -12.12 7.54 8.61
C LEU A 71 -11.72 8.20 7.27
N PRO A 72 -10.65 9.02 7.18
CA PRO A 72 -10.21 9.57 5.90
C PRO A 72 -9.69 8.49 4.95
N ALA A 73 -9.11 7.39 5.45
CA ALA A 73 -8.68 6.28 4.61
C ALA A 73 -9.87 5.59 3.91
N LEU A 74 -10.97 5.33 4.64
CA LEU A 74 -12.20 4.77 4.08
C LEU A 74 -12.85 5.73 3.08
N ALA A 75 -12.88 7.02 3.39
CA ALA A 75 -13.38 8.05 2.48
C ALA A 75 -12.57 8.07 1.16
N GLY A 76 -11.24 8.02 1.26
CA GLY A 76 -10.33 7.92 0.12
C GLY A 76 -10.51 6.63 -0.69
N MET A 77 -10.72 5.49 -0.02
CA MET A 77 -11.00 4.20 -0.67
C MET A 77 -12.28 4.25 -1.50
N VAL A 78 -13.37 4.78 -0.93
CA VAL A 78 -14.66 4.92 -1.62
C VAL A 78 -14.55 5.90 -2.80
N ALA A 79 -13.85 7.01 -2.62
CA ALA A 79 -13.57 7.96 -3.70
C ALA A 79 -12.75 7.32 -4.82
N GLY A 80 -11.70 6.57 -4.48
CA GLY A 80 -10.84 5.84 -5.42
C GLY A 80 -11.59 4.75 -6.19
N GLN A 81 -12.47 4.00 -5.53
CA GLN A 81 -13.34 3.01 -6.19
C GLN A 81 -14.31 3.66 -7.18
N ARG A 82 -14.90 4.81 -6.82
CA ARG A 82 -15.80 5.56 -7.72
C ARG A 82 -15.06 6.14 -8.92
N LEU A 83 -13.87 6.68 -8.70
CA LEU A 83 -13.02 7.22 -9.76
C LEU A 83 -12.54 6.10 -10.70
N GLY A 84 -12.09 4.97 -10.15
CA GLY A 84 -11.66 3.80 -10.90
C GLY A 84 -12.77 3.14 -11.73
N ARG A 85 -14.04 3.28 -11.33
CA ARG A 85 -15.20 2.83 -12.14
C ARG A 85 -15.50 3.74 -13.34
N ARG A 86 -15.07 5.00 -13.32
CA ARG A 86 -15.37 6.00 -14.37
C ARG A 86 -14.19 6.34 -15.28
N LEU A 87 -12.96 5.99 -14.90
CA LEU A 87 -11.77 6.28 -15.70
C LEU A 87 -11.57 5.25 -16.81
N SER A 88 -11.34 5.75 -18.04
CA SER A 88 -10.78 4.89 -19.08
C SER A 88 -9.36 4.50 -18.70
N GLU A 89 -8.99 3.25 -18.98
CA GLU A 89 -7.73 2.62 -18.58
C GLU A 89 -6.48 3.45 -18.99
N LYS A 90 -6.59 4.22 -20.07
CA LYS A 90 -5.53 5.11 -20.58
C LYS A 90 -5.30 6.33 -19.66
N HIS A 91 -6.35 6.97 -19.17
CA HIS A 91 -6.23 8.14 -18.30
C HIS A 91 -5.71 7.77 -16.91
N PHE A 92 -6.13 6.61 -16.40
CA PHE A 92 -5.60 6.09 -15.14
C PHE A 92 -4.09 5.86 -15.22
N ARG A 93 -3.62 5.19 -16.28
CA ARG A 93 -2.19 4.96 -16.51
C ARG A 93 -1.41 6.27 -16.60
N LEU A 94 -1.92 7.28 -17.33
CA LEU A 94 -1.25 8.57 -17.47
C LEU A 94 -1.08 9.27 -16.12
N VAL A 95 -2.18 9.39 -15.35
CA VAL A 95 -2.14 10.04 -14.03
C VAL A 95 -1.23 9.27 -13.08
N PHE A 96 -1.27 7.94 -13.10
CA PHE A 96 -0.41 7.10 -12.28
C PHE A 96 1.08 7.30 -12.60
N PHE A 97 1.48 7.25 -13.87
CA PHE A 97 2.87 7.50 -14.26
C PHE A 97 3.33 8.92 -13.93
N LEU A 98 2.47 9.92 -14.10
CA LEU A 98 2.76 11.31 -13.70
C LEU A 98 2.97 11.41 -12.18
N SER A 99 2.14 10.72 -11.40
CA SER A 99 2.25 10.68 -9.94
C SER A 99 3.56 10.05 -9.50
N LEU A 100 3.96 8.93 -10.14
CA LEU A 100 5.24 8.27 -9.89
C LEU A 100 6.43 9.14 -10.29
N LEU A 101 6.35 9.85 -11.42
CA LEU A 101 7.39 10.78 -11.87
C LEU A 101 7.60 11.90 -10.85
N VAL A 102 6.50 12.54 -10.42
CA VAL A 102 6.54 13.61 -9.40
C VAL A 102 7.11 13.07 -8.09
N LEU A 103 6.67 11.91 -7.64
CA LEU A 103 7.17 11.30 -6.41
C LEU A 103 8.67 10.98 -6.49
N GLY A 104 9.13 10.42 -7.61
CA GLY A 104 10.54 10.18 -7.88
C GLY A 104 11.37 11.46 -7.87
N LEU A 105 10.85 12.54 -8.48
CA LEU A 105 11.50 13.85 -8.49
C LEU A 105 11.61 14.43 -7.07
N VAL A 106 10.54 14.34 -6.28
CA VAL A 106 10.52 14.79 -4.88
C VAL A 106 11.55 14.03 -4.05
N ILE A 107 11.66 12.71 -4.21
CA ILE A 107 12.66 11.90 -3.50
C ILE A 107 14.07 12.35 -3.90
N LEU A 108 14.34 12.52 -5.19
CA LEU A 108 15.65 12.94 -5.69
C LEU A 108 16.05 14.31 -5.13
N ILE A 109 15.14 15.29 -5.21
CA ILE A 109 15.33 16.65 -4.68
C ILE A 109 15.57 16.61 -3.17
N ARG A 110 14.81 15.80 -2.44
CA ARG A 110 14.95 15.69 -0.99
C ARG A 110 16.27 15.02 -0.60
N GLN A 111 16.76 14.08 -1.41
CA GLN A 111 18.02 13.38 -1.17
C GLN A 111 19.23 14.29 -1.50
N THR A 112 19.17 15.08 -2.57
CA THR A 112 20.20 16.08 -2.88
C THR A 112 20.24 17.22 -1.86
N LEU A 113 19.09 17.70 -1.39
CA LEU A 113 19.01 18.69 -0.29
C LEU A 113 19.58 18.16 1.02
N LYS A 114 19.33 16.89 1.38
CA LYS A 114 19.92 16.29 2.58
C LYS A 114 21.44 16.12 2.48
N LEU A 115 21.96 15.77 1.30
CA LEU A 115 23.40 15.65 1.05
C LEU A 115 24.11 17.02 1.04
N SER A 116 23.40 18.09 0.67
CA SER A 116 23.92 19.47 0.70
C SER A 116 23.93 20.09 2.10
N ALA A 117 23.13 19.59 3.05
CA ALA A 117 23.02 20.12 4.41
C ALA A 117 23.90 19.38 5.44
N SER A 118 24.71 18.42 5.00
CA SER A 118 25.61 17.63 5.83
C SER A 118 27.09 18.02 5.72
N TRP A 119 27.39 19.24 5.24
CA TRP A 119 28.73 19.86 5.25
C TRP A 119 28.68 21.16 6.04
#